data_AF-A0A396GZP2-F1
#
_entry.id   AF-A0A396GZP2-F1
#
_cell.length_a   1.000
_cell.length_b   1.000
_cell.length_c   1.000
_cell.angle_alpha   90.00
_cell.angle_beta   90.00
_cell.angle_gamma   90.00
#
_symmetry.space_group_name_H-M   'P 1'
#
loop_
_entity.id
_entity.type
_entity.pdbx_description
1 polymer ?
#
loop_
_entity_poly.entity_id
_entity_poly.type
_entity_poly.pdbx_seq_one_letter_code
_entity_poly.pdbx_strand_id
1 'polypeptide(L)' 'MKESKKGYIIWNWAPQLLILDHPATGGIVTHCCWNSILESVNSGLPMITWPMSEEQFYNEKLLVDVLKIGVQVGAKENKF' A
#
# COMPACT_ATOMS: atom_id res chain seq x y z
N MET A 1 8.92 19.04 2.37
CA MET A 1 9.25 17.80 3.10
C MET A 1 9.68 18.16 4.51
N LYS A 2 9.34 17.36 5.51
CA LYS A 2 9.89 17.45 6.87
C LYS A 2 10.64 16.15 7.19
N GLU A 3 11.87 16.26 7.66
CA GLU A 3 12.74 15.12 7.98
C GLU A 3 12.94 14.97 9.49
N SER A 4 13.16 13.73 9.93
CA SER A 4 13.65 13.38 11.25
C SER A 4 14.57 12.16 11.14
N LYS A 5 15.29 11.83 12.22
CA LYS A 5 16.12 10.60 12.27
C LYS A 5 15.35 9.29 12.09
N LYS A 6 14.01 9.31 12.09
CA LYS A 6 13.15 8.12 12.00
C LYS A 6 12.23 8.13 10.76
N GLY A 7 12.27 9.16 9.92
CA GLY A 7 11.44 9.20 8.72
C GLY A 7 11.20 10.60 8.15
N TYR A 8 10.53 10.59 7.00
CA TYR A 8 10.23 11.76 6.17
C TYR A 8 8.71 11.95 6.03
N ILE A 9 8.28 13.21 5.99
CA ILE A 9 6.92 13.62 5.64
C ILE A 9 6.99 14.42 4.35
N ILE A 10 6.40 13.90 3.28
CA ILE A 10 6.23 14.60 2.00
C ILE A 10 4.76 14.99 1.91
N TRP A 11 4.49 16.27 1.68
CA TRP A 11 3.13 16.78 1.56
C TRP A 11 2.65 16.69 0.13
N ASN A 12 1.35 16.43 -0.05
CA ASN A 12 0.69 16.26 -1.34
C ASN A 12 1.17 15.02 -2.09
N TRP A 13 2.13 15.17 -3.01
CA TRP A 13 2.55 14.11 -3.91
C TRP A 13 4.02 13.73 -3.66
N ALA A 14 4.26 12.43 -3.57
CA ALA A 14 5.58 11.84 -3.47
C ALA A 14 5.88 11.03 -4.74
N PRO A 15 7.14 10.92 -5.16
CA PRO A 15 7.54 10.13 -6.32
C PRO A 15 7.45 8.62 -6.01
N GLN A 16 6.21 8.10 -5.95
CA GLN A 16 5.88 6.76 -5.44
C GLN A 16 6.69 5.66 -6.13
N LEU A 17 6.74 5.64 -7.47
CA LEU A 17 7.51 4.65 -8.22
C LEU A 17 8.99 4.61 -7.81
N LEU A 18 9.64 5.78 -7.67
CA LEU A 18 11.04 5.86 -7.26
C LEU A 18 11.24 5.41 -5.80
N ILE A 19 10.25 5.62 -4.94
CA ILE A 19 10.30 5.17 -3.55
C ILE A 19 10.13 3.64 -3.47
N LEU A 20 9.16 3.08 -4.21
CA LEU A 20 8.90 1.64 -4.20
C LEU A 20 10.05 0.83 -4.80
N ASP A 21 10.69 1.34 -5.85
CA ASP A 21 11.83 0.67 -6.50
C ASP A 21 13.15 0.83 -5.72
N HIS A 22 13.18 1.64 -4.66
CA HIS A 22 14.40 1.90 -3.91
C HIS A 22 14.78 0.70 -3.01
N PRO A 23 16.03 0.22 -3.01
CA PRO A 23 16.46 -0.95 -2.22
C PRO A 23 16.27 -0.84 -0.69
N ALA A 24 16.14 0.37 -0.17
CA ALA A 24 15.87 0.61 1.25
C ALA A 24 14.38 0.46 1.64
N THR A 25 13.48 0.31 0.67
CA THR A 25 12.05 0.16 0.92
C THR A 25 11.74 -1.31 1.21
N GLY A 26 11.22 -1.57 2.41
CA GLY A 26 10.89 -2.94 2.86
C GLY A 26 9.42 -3.34 2.68
N GLY A 27 8.54 -2.41 2.31
CA GLY A 27 7.11 -2.64 2.17
C GLY A 27 6.32 -1.33 2.08
N ILE A 28 5.02 -1.45 1.84
CA ILE A 28 4.10 -0.32 1.67
C ILE A 28 2.82 -0.54 2.49
N VAL A 29 2.30 0.54 3.08
CA VAL A 29 0.91 0.62 3.54
C VAL A 29 0.10 1.27 2.41
N THR A 30 -0.88 0.56 1.87
CA THR A 30 -1.62 0.99 0.67
C THR A 30 -3.12 0.97 0.90
N HIS A 31 -3.82 1.92 0.29
CA HIS A 31 -5.27 1.93 0.23
C HIS A 31 -5.86 0.93 -0.77
N CYS A 32 -5.02 0.10 -1.40
CA CYS A 32 -5.43 -0.99 -2.28
C CYS A 32 -6.06 -0.54 -3.61
N CYS A 33 -5.74 0.66 -4.10
CA CYS A 33 -6.00 0.99 -5.49
C CYS A 33 -5.12 0.13 -6.42
N TRP A 34 -5.69 -0.30 -7.55
CA TRP A 34 -5.08 -1.28 -8.44
C TRP A 34 -3.69 -0.87 -8.96
N ASN A 35 -3.48 0.41 -9.26
CA ASN A 35 -2.19 0.89 -9.74
C ASN A 35 -1.10 0.73 -8.66
N SER A 36 -1.37 1.18 -7.43
CA SER A 36 -0.41 1.01 -6.33
C SER A 36 -0.11 -0.46 -6.05
N ILE A 37 -1.08 -1.35 -6.24
CA ILE A 37 -0.87 -2.80 -6.13
C ILE A 37 0.12 -3.29 -7.19
N LEU A 38 -0.12 -2.97 -8.47
CA LEU A 38 0.76 -3.41 -9.56
C LEU A 38 2.19 -2.87 -9.41
N GLU A 39 2.34 -1.61 -9.01
CA GLU A 39 3.65 -1.01 -8.74
C GLU A 39 4.37 -1.76 -7.61
N SER A 40 3.66 -2.08 -6.52
CA SER A 40 4.24 -2.79 -5.37
C SER A 40 4.63 -4.22 -5.72
N VAL A 41 3.80 -4.93 -6.50
CA VAL A 41 4.09 -6.27 -7.00
C VAL A 41 5.31 -6.26 -7.92
N ASN A 42 5.39 -5.28 -8.82
CA ASN A 42 6.53 -5.12 -9.71
C ASN A 42 7.84 -4.87 -8.94
N SER A 43 7.79 -4.08 -7.86
CA SER A 43 8.94 -3.86 -6.97
C SER A 43 9.18 -4.99 -5.96
N GLY A 44 8.37 -6.07 -5.97
CA GLY A 44 8.54 -7.22 -5.08
C GLY A 44 8.28 -6.92 -3.60
N LEU A 45 7.46 -5.90 -3.30
CA LEU A 45 7.23 -5.44 -1.94
C LEU A 45 5.99 -6.09 -1.30
N PRO A 46 6.07 -6.49 -0.01
CA PRO A 46 4.89 -6.87 0.75
C PRO A 46 4.00 -5.65 1.04
N MET A 47 2.69 -5.90 1.18
CA MET A 47 1.68 -4.85 1.36
C MET A 47 0.95 -4.98 2.71
N ILE A 48 0.81 -3.87 3.42
CA ILE A 48 -0.19 -3.71 4.48
C ILE A 48 -1.42 -3.07 3.84
N THR A 49 -2.55 -3.75 3.86
CA THR A 49 -3.76 -3.32 3.17
C THR A 49 -4.62 -2.46 4.10
N TRP A 50 -5.01 -1.29 3.59
CA TRP A 50 -5.85 -0.31 4.28
C TRP A 50 -6.91 0.26 3.33
N PRO A 51 -7.84 -0.56 2.81
CA PRO A 51 -8.87 -0.09 1.89
C PRO A 51 -9.69 1.06 2.49
N MET A 52 -10.02 2.05 1.66
CA MET A 52 -10.77 3.24 2.02
C MET A 52 -12.15 3.30 1.34
N SER A 53 -12.29 2.79 0.13
CA SER A 53 -13.55 2.86 -0.62
C SER A 53 -13.70 1.77 -1.69
N GLU A 54 -14.95 1.50 -2.08
CA GLU A 54 -15.31 0.79 -3.30
C GLU A 54 -14.55 -0.54 -3.52
N GLU A 55 -13.88 -0.67 -4.67
CA GLU A 55 -13.23 -1.91 -5.11
C GLU A 55 -12.00 -2.30 -4.28
N GLN A 56 -11.50 -1.37 -3.47
CA GLN A 56 -10.31 -1.58 -2.65
C GLN A 56 -10.50 -2.72 -1.64
N PHE A 57 -11.73 -2.93 -1.15
CA PHE A 57 -12.06 -4.06 -0.28
C PHE A 57 -12.02 -5.41 -1.01
N TYR A 58 -12.34 -5.46 -2.30
CA TYR A 58 -12.16 -6.67 -3.11
C TYR A 58 -10.68 -6.90 -3.42
N ASN A 59 -9.95 -5.83 -3.70
CA ASN A 59 -8.50 -5.90 -3.93
C ASN A 59 -7.77 -6.41 -2.68
N GLU A 60 -8.14 -5.94 -1.48
CA GLU A 60 -7.60 -6.47 -0.22
C GLU A 60 -7.78 -7.98 -0.11
N LYS A 61 -8.98 -8.50 -0.39
CA LYS A 61 -9.23 -9.95 -0.37
C LYS A 61 -8.35 -10.70 -1.36
N LEU A 62 -8.14 -10.17 -2.56
CA LEU A 62 -7.21 -10.77 -3.51
C LEU A 62 -5.79 -10.85 -2.93
N LEU A 63 -5.29 -9.76 -2.34
CA LEU A 63 -3.93 -9.68 -1.79
C LEU A 63 -3.72 -10.59 -0.57
N VAL A 64 -4.69 -10.60 0.35
CA VAL A 64 -4.59 -11.27 1.66
C VAL A 64 -5.07 -12.72 1.57
N ASP A 65 -6.23 -12.96 0.96
CA ASP A 65 -6.86 -14.27 0.99
C ASP A 65 -6.39 -15.20 -0.12
N VAL A 66 -6.07 -14.65 -1.30
CA VAL A 66 -5.69 -15.44 -2.48
C VAL A 66 -4.18 -15.45 -2.68
N LEU A 67 -3.58 -14.28 -2.90
CA LEU A 67 -2.16 -14.18 -3.26
C LEU A 67 -1.21 -14.35 -2.07
N LYS A 68 -1.69 -14.13 -0.84
CA LYS A 68 -0.90 -14.26 0.40
C LYS A 68 0.32 -13.33 0.42
N ILE A 69 0.22 -12.15 -0.19
CA ILE A 69 1.28 -11.13 -0.29
C ILE A 69 1.00 -9.87 0.53
N GLY A 70 -0.05 -9.90 1.36
CA GLY A 70 -0.37 -8.77 2.23
C GLY A 70 -1.02 -9.15 3.55
N VAL A 71 -1.08 -8.16 4.44
CA VAL A 71 -1.69 -8.25 5.77
C VAL A 71 -2.65 -7.08 5.97
N GLN A 72 -3.88 -7.37 6.40
CA GLN A 72 -4.91 -6.37 6.65
C GLN A 72 -4.64 -5.54 7.91
N VAL A 73 -4.88 -4.23 7.82
CA VAL A 73 -4.94 -3.35 9.00
C VAL A 73 -6.23 -3.54 9.79
N GLY A 74 -7.27 -4.11 9.16
CA GLY A 74 -8.58 -4.36 9.76
C GLY A 74 -9.66 -3.30 9.44
N ALA A 75 -9.45 -2.48 8.41
CA ALA A 75 -10.50 -1.61 7.87
C ALA A 75 -11.68 -2.45 7.35
N LYS A 76 -12.91 -1.97 7.55
CA LYS A 76 -14.12 -2.68 7.15
C LYS A 76 -14.96 -1.83 6.22
N GLU A 77 -15.56 -2.48 5.23
CA GLU A 77 -16.54 -1.86 4.35
C GLU A 77 -17.77 -1.46 5.17
N ASN A 78 -18.17 -0.19 5.04
CA ASN A 78 -19.39 0.31 5.63
C ASN A 78 -20.59 -0.17 4.80
N LYS A 79 -21.29 -1.19 5.30
CA LYS A 79 -22.45 -1.82 4.63
C LYS A 79 -23.78 -1.14 4.98
N PHE A 80 -23.82 0.20 4.90
CA PHE A 80 -25.06 0.96 5.11
C PHE A 80 -25.87 1.01 3.81
#